data_AF-A0A8R1IGA5-F1
#
_entry.id   AF-A0A8R1IGA5-F1
#
_cell.length_a   1.000
_cell.length_b   1.000
_cell.length_c   1.000
_cell.angle_alpha   90.00
_cell.angle_beta   90.00
_cell.angle_gamma   90.00
#
_symmetry.space_group_name_H-M   'P 1'
#
loop_
_entity.id
_entity.type
_entity.pdbx_description
1 polymer ?
#
loop_
_entity_poly.entity_id
_entity_poly.type
_entity_poly.pdbx_seq_one_letter_code
_entity_poly.pdbx_strand_id
1 'polypeptide(L)' 'MDSDLDDDGDDLRYGIDEEYDYPDSRPTVILMGHKRSGKTSIRKVVFQKMSPNETMFVESTARITRDSE' A
#
# COMPACT_ATOMS: atom_id res chain seq x y z
N MET A 1 -50.89 30.38 -7.71
CA MET A 1 -49.98 29.66 -6.79
C MET A 1 -49.43 28.52 -7.61
N ASP A 2 -48.47 28.85 -8.48
CA ASP A 2 -47.74 27.86 -9.25
C ASP A 2 -46.37 27.80 -8.57
N SER A 3 -46.30 26.88 -7.61
CA SER A 3 -45.14 26.63 -6.76
C SER A 3 -43.99 26.10 -7.62
N ASP A 4 -42.99 26.97 -7.77
CA ASP A 4 -41.57 26.70 -7.64
C ASP A 4 -40.99 25.45 -8.33
N LEU A 5 -40.13 25.76 -9.29
CA LEU A 5 -39.04 24.93 -9.77
C LEU A 5 -38.22 24.43 -8.58
N ASP A 6 -38.17 23.11 -8.38
CA ASP A 6 -37.02 22.47 -7.75
C ASP A 6 -36.62 21.27 -8.63
N ASP A 7 -35.52 21.51 -9.33
CA ASP A 7 -34.75 20.62 -10.18
C ASP A 7 -34.00 19.61 -9.28
N ASP A 8 -34.70 18.60 -8.77
CA ASP A 8 -34.11 17.54 -7.94
C ASP A 8 -33.54 16.39 -8.79
N GLY A 9 -32.61 16.70 -9.69
CA GLY A 9 -32.16 15.79 -10.74
C GLY A 9 -30.73 15.27 -10.66
N ASP A 10 -29.78 16.07 -10.19
CA ASP A 10 -28.38 15.84 -10.58
C ASP A 10 -27.31 16.33 -9.58
N ASP A 11 -27.26 15.83 -8.33
CA ASP A 11 -25.95 15.90 -7.62
C ASP A 11 -25.66 14.82 -6.56
N LEU A 12 -26.19 13.61 -6.72
CA LEU A 12 -25.77 12.45 -5.91
C LEU A 12 -24.57 11.69 -6.50
N ARG A 13 -23.79 12.34 -7.37
CA ARG A 13 -22.47 11.83 -7.82
C ARG A 13 -21.30 12.49 -7.08
N TYR A 14 -21.55 13.12 -5.94
CA TYR A 14 -20.49 13.67 -5.10
C TYR A 14 -19.96 12.60 -4.13
N GLY A 15 -18.79 12.03 -4.45
CA GLY A 15 -17.94 11.36 -3.46
C GLY A 15 -17.44 9.95 -3.77
N ILE A 16 -17.59 9.44 -5.00
CA ILE A 16 -16.62 8.46 -5.50
C ILE A 16 -15.38 9.30 -5.77
N ASP A 17 -14.34 9.19 -4.93
CA ASP A 17 -12.92 9.50 -5.22
C ASP A 17 -12.08 9.81 -3.95
N GLU A 18 -12.61 9.66 -2.73
CA GLU A 18 -11.75 9.60 -1.54
C GLU A 18 -11.93 8.25 -0.85
N GLU A 19 -11.23 7.26 -1.42
CA GLU A 19 -10.82 6.08 -0.67
C GLU A 19 -10.07 6.58 0.56
N TYR A 20 -10.74 6.60 1.72
CA TYR A 20 -10.07 6.74 3.00
C TYR A 20 -8.97 5.68 3.00
N ASP A 21 -7.73 6.15 2.92
CA ASP A 21 -6.53 5.34 2.96
C ASP A 21 -6.37 4.80 4.39
N TYR A 22 -7.26 3.90 4.77
CA TYR A 22 -7.10 3.15 5.99
C TYR A 22 -5.87 2.26 5.76
N PRO A 23 -4.82 2.36 6.58
CA PRO A 23 -3.62 1.54 6.39
C PRO A 23 -3.92 0.03 6.42
N ASP A 24 -5.07 -0.36 6.98
CA ASP A 24 -5.59 -1.73 7.01
C ASP A 24 -6.41 -2.14 5.78
N SER A 25 -6.81 -1.20 4.90
CA SER A 25 -7.51 -1.52 3.64
C SER A 25 -6.54 -1.90 2.51
N ARG A 26 -5.26 -1.53 2.62
CA ARG A 26 -4.24 -1.86 1.61
C ARG A 26 -3.89 -3.36 1.65
N PRO A 27 -3.83 -4.03 0.50
CA PRO A 27 -3.42 -5.43 0.44
C PRO A 27 -2.00 -5.60 0.98
N THR A 28 -1.84 -6.41 2.03
CA THR A 28 -0.56 -6.60 2.72
C THR A 28 0.07 -7.94 2.35
N VAL A 29 1.31 -7.92 1.86
CA VAL A 29 2.11 -9.11 1.58
C VAL A 29 3.12 -9.35 2.71
N ILE A 30 3.12 -10.56 3.29
CA ILE A 30 4.05 -10.94 4.37
C ILE A 30 5.05 -11.97 3.83
N LEU A 31 6.34 -11.62 3.88
CA LEU A 31 7.45 -12.51 3.53
C LEU A 31 7.91 -13.30 4.76
N MET A 32 7.57 -14.60 4.84
CA MET A 32 7.94 -15.51 5.93
C MET A 32 9.01 -16.55 5.51
N GLY A 33 9.63 -17.24 6.48
CA GLY A 33 10.59 -18.33 6.22
C GLY A 33 11.83 -18.31 7.13
N HIS A 34 12.73 -19.29 6.96
CA HIS A 34 13.92 -19.46 7.81
C HIS A 34 14.91 -18.28 7.77
N LYS A 35 15.75 -18.11 8.79
CA LYS A 35 16.79 -17.06 8.79
C LYS A 35 17.68 -17.19 7.57
N ARG A 36 18.09 -16.06 6.99
CA ARG A 36 18.94 -15.98 5.77
C ARG A 36 18.32 -16.53 4.47
N SER A 37 17.03 -16.84 4.42
CA SER A 37 16.34 -17.28 3.18
C SER A 37 16.12 -16.21 2.10
N GLY A 38 16.73 -15.02 2.22
CA GLY A 38 16.61 -13.96 1.21
C GLY A 38 15.35 -13.08 1.25
N LYS A 39 14.51 -13.16 2.30
CA LYS A 39 13.29 -12.32 2.43
C LYS A 39 13.58 -10.82 2.26
N THR A 40 14.57 -10.33 2.98
CA THR A 40 14.97 -8.92 2.94
C THR A 40 15.51 -8.56 1.56
N SER A 41 16.29 -9.45 0.94
CA SER A 41 16.85 -9.27 -0.40
C SER A 41 15.75 -9.12 -1.45
N ILE A 42 14.73 -9.99 -1.43
CA ILE A 42 13.57 -9.93 -2.34
C ILE A 42 12.86 -8.58 -2.22
N ARG A 43 12.53 -8.15 -0.99
CA ARG A 43 11.85 -6.86 -0.77
C ARG A 43 12.67 -5.68 -1.29
N LYS A 44 13.96 -5.61 -0.95
CA LYS A 44 14.83 -4.48 -1.31
C LYS A 44 15.04 -4.37 -2.83
N VAL A 45 15.22 -5.49 -3.53
CA VAL A 45 15.40 -5.45 -4.99
C VAL A 45 14.11 -5.07 -5.70
N VAL A 46 12.99 -5.68 -5.32
CA VAL A 46 11.72 -5.51 -6.06
C VAL A 46 11.09 -4.14 -5.78
N PHE A 47 11.01 -3.76 -4.50
CA PHE A 47 10.26 -2.57 -4.05
C PHE A 47 11.14 -1.35 -3.79
N GLN A 48 12.43 -1.52 -3.44
CA GLN A 48 13.36 -0.41 -3.18
C GLN A 48 14.42 -0.23 -4.28
N LYS A 49 14.34 -1.03 -5.35
CA LYS A 49 15.27 -1.00 -6.51
C LYS A 49 16.76 -1.12 -6.13
N MET A 50 17.05 -1.75 -5.00
CA MET A 50 18.43 -2.12 -4.62
C MET A 50 19.02 -3.07 -5.66
N SER A 51 20.32 -2.93 -5.96
CA SER A 51 20.97 -3.85 -6.88
C SER A 51 21.08 -5.27 -6.26
N PRO A 52 20.93 -6.35 -7.04
CA PRO A 52 21.03 -7.71 -6.50
C PRO A 52 22.38 -7.98 -5.82
N ASN A 53 23.47 -7.44 -6.37
CA ASN A 53 24.82 -7.60 -5.83
C ASN A 53 24.99 -6.93 -4.46
N GLU A 54 24.36 -5.78 -4.26
CA GLU A 54 24.39 -5.06 -3.00
C GLU A 54 23.65 -5.83 -1.89
N THR A 55 22.63 -6.63 -2.24
CA THR A 55 21.91 -7.45 -1.25
C THR A 55 22.78 -8.52 -0.57
N MET A 56 23.93 -8.87 -1.17
CA MET A 56 24.87 -9.83 -0.60
C MET A 56 25.42 -9.35 0.76
N PHE A 57 25.48 -8.03 0.96
CA PHE A 57 26.02 -7.39 2.16
C PHE A 57 24.94 -6.94 3.16
N VAL A 58 23.66 -7.28 2.92
CA VAL A 58 22.58 -6.88 3.81
C VAL A 58 22.65 -7.66 5.13
N GLU A 59 22.59 -6.91 6.23
CA GLU A 59 22.57 -7.46 7.59
C GLU A 59 21.32 -8.32 7.85
N SER A 60 21.43 -9.22 8.83
CA SER A 60 20.32 -10.10 9.18
C SER A 60 19.22 -9.33 9.93
N THR A 61 17.99 -9.45 9.47
CA THR A 61 16.81 -8.84 10.12
C THR A 61 16.40 -9.64 11.37
N ALA A 62 16.54 -9.03 12.55
CA ALA A 62 16.13 -9.62 13.83
C ALA A 62 14.65 -9.36 14.20
N ARG A 63 14.03 -8.35 13.57
CA ARG A 63 12.65 -7.92 13.82
C ARG A 63 11.87 -7.79 12.51
N ILE A 64 10.54 -7.86 12.63
CA ILE A 64 9.61 -7.62 11.52
C ILE A 64 9.70 -6.14 11.14
N THR A 65 9.75 -5.86 9.83
CA THR A 65 9.76 -4.51 9.26
C THR A 65 8.57 -4.34 8.32
N ARG A 66 7.85 -3.23 8.46
CA ARG A 66 6.81 -2.77 7.54
C ARG A 66 7.33 -1.51 6.84
N ASP A 67 7.20 -1.43 5.52
CA ASP A 67 7.29 -0.13 4.81
C ASP A 67 5.87 0.42 4.74
N SER A 68 5.72 1.70 5.06
CA SER A 68 4.44 2.41 5.03
C SER A 68 4.44 3.57 4.05
N GLU A 69 5.48 3.68 3.22
CA GLU A 69 5.74 4.80 2.31
C GLU A 69 6.03 4.30 0.89
#